data_AF-A0AAI8A963-F1
#
_entry.id   AF-A0AAI8A963-F1
#
_cell.length_a   1.000
_cell.length_b   1.000
_cell.length_c   1.000
_cell.angle_alpha   90.00
_cell.angle_beta   90.00
_cell.angle_gamma   90.00
#
_symmetry.space_group_name_H-M   'P 1'
#
loop_
_entity.id
_entity.type
_entity.pdbx_description
1 polymer ?
#
loop_
_entity_poly.entity_id
_entity_poly.type
_entity_poly.pdbx_seq_one_letter_code
_entity_poly.pdbx_strand_id
1 'polypeptide(L)'
;MYVIHLRNLGEISIGDIAFIMSLTFLVTENSWHATMELKDFLEDIVAFRSAFTIMQIPHIDKENAAELKIFKGEIIFKDISFAYKEGSSVFQSLNLHIKAGEKVGIVGHSGSGKSTLTALLLKNFKAGIGDIIIDNQSLYDTSSDSLWEQISLIPQGIMLFHRSVGKNIGYAKENALPWEIENAAKAANIHEFIESLPEKYNTIIGERGVKLSGGQRQRIACPCYS
;
A
#
# COMPACT_ATOMS: atom_id res chain seq x y z
N MET A 1 -45.58 -11.09 42.83
CA MET A 1 -46.13 -11.68 44.07
C MET A 1 -46.03 -10.74 45.27
N TYR A 2 -44.87 -10.14 45.55
CA TYR A 2 -44.66 -9.26 46.72
C TYR A 2 -45.54 -7.99 46.74
N VAL A 3 -45.66 -7.28 45.61
CA VAL A 3 -46.50 -6.06 45.49
C VAL A 3 -48.00 -6.37 45.71
N ILE A 4 -48.46 -7.55 45.29
CA ILE A 4 -49.86 -7.99 45.49
C ILE A 4 -50.10 -8.31 46.98
N HIS A 5 -49.10 -8.87 47.67
CA HIS A 5 -49.17 -9.14 49.10
C HIS A 5 -49.27 -7.84 49.93
N LEU A 6 -48.45 -6.83 49.63
CA LEU A 6 -48.50 -5.52 50.30
C LEU A 6 -49.83 -4.79 50.06
N ARG A 7 -50.41 -4.92 48.86
CA ARG A 7 -51.76 -4.40 48.57
C ARG A 7 -52.81 -5.08 49.44
N ASN A 8 -52.75 -6.40 49.60
CA ASN A 8 -53.71 -7.15 50.43
C ASN A 8 -53.63 -6.78 51.92
N LEU A 9 -52.49 -6.26 52.39
CA LEU A 9 -52.30 -5.73 53.73
C LEU A 9 -52.75 -4.25 53.88
N GLY A 10 -53.12 -3.59 52.77
CA GLY A 10 -53.56 -2.20 52.75
C GLY A 10 -52.43 -1.15 52.81
N GLU A 11 -51.17 -1.57 52.71
CA GLU A 11 -50.01 -0.68 52.86
C GLU A 11 -49.69 0.16 51.61
N ILE A 12 -50.22 -0.24 50.44
CA ILE A 12 -49.99 0.45 49.17
C ILE A 12 -51.27 0.63 48.36
N SER A 13 -51.35 1.72 47.61
CA SER A 13 -52.47 2.05 46.72
C SER A 13 -52.30 1.42 45.32
N ILE A 14 -53.37 1.43 44.53
CA ILE A 14 -53.31 1.00 43.12
C ILE A 14 -52.38 1.91 42.29
N GLY A 15 -52.27 3.20 42.64
CA GLY A 15 -51.36 4.14 42.01
C GLY A 15 -49.89 3.79 42.23
N ASP A 16 -49.55 3.30 43.43
CA ASP A 16 -48.19 2.87 43.77
C ASP A 16 -47.77 1.65 42.95
N ILE A 17 -48.70 0.74 42.64
CA ILE A 17 -48.44 -0.40 41.76
C ILE A 17 -48.12 0.05 40.35
N ALA A 18 -48.90 0.97 39.79
CA ALA A 18 -48.65 1.53 38.47
C ALA A 18 -47.30 2.25 38.42
N PHE A 19 -46.98 3.02 39.47
CA PHE A 19 -45.71 3.71 39.60
C PHE A 19 -44.52 2.75 39.66
N ILE A 20 -44.59 1.69 40.48
CA ILE A 20 -43.55 0.66 40.58
C ILE A 20 -43.38 -0.07 39.24
N MET A 21 -44.46 -0.40 38.54
CA MET A 21 -44.39 -1.01 37.22
C MET A 21 -43.71 -0.09 36.20
N SER A 22 -44.11 1.18 36.12
CA SER A 22 -43.49 2.16 35.23
C SER A 22 -42.01 2.37 35.52
N LEU A 23 -41.61 2.43 36.79
CA LEU A 23 -40.20 2.49 37.19
C LEU A 23 -39.43 1.23 36.80
N THR A 24 -40.03 0.05 36.97
CA THR A 24 -39.39 -1.22 36.59
C THR A 24 -39.16 -1.29 35.08
N PHE A 25 -40.14 -0.87 34.28
CA PHE A 25 -40.00 -0.77 32.82
C PHE A 25 -38.90 0.22 32.43
N LEU A 26 -38.89 1.43 33.01
CA LEU A 26 -37.87 2.45 32.75
C LEU A 26 -36.46 1.96 33.07
N VAL A 27 -36.27 1.29 34.22
CA VAL A 27 -34.97 0.74 34.62
C VAL A 27 -34.54 -0.38 33.68
N THR A 28 -35.47 -1.24 33.25
CA THR A 28 -35.15 -2.36 32.35
C THR A 28 -34.72 -1.86 30.97
N GLU A 29 -35.43 -0.88 30.40
CA GLU A 29 -35.07 -0.23 29.13
C GLU A 29 -33.70 0.45 29.21
N ASN A 30 -33.46 1.27 30.24
CA ASN A 30 -32.17 1.94 30.41
C ASN A 30 -31.02 0.94 30.61
N SER A 31 -31.27 -0.18 31.31
CA SER A 31 -30.27 -1.23 31.50
C SER A 31 -29.95 -1.95 30.18
N TRP A 32 -30.96 -2.19 29.36
CA TRP A 32 -30.79 -2.75 28.02
C TRP A 32 -29.96 -1.81 27.13
N HIS A 33 -30.32 -0.53 27.09
CA HIS A 33 -29.56 0.49 26.35
C HIS A 33 -28.11 0.60 26.83
N ALA A 34 -27.87 0.66 28.15
CA ALA A 34 -26.52 0.72 28.71
C ALA A 34 -25.70 -0.53 28.35
N THR A 35 -26.33 -1.72 28.32
CA THR A 35 -25.65 -2.96 27.93
C THR A 35 -25.27 -2.94 26.45
N MET A 36 -26.16 -2.43 25.59
CA MET A 36 -25.87 -2.28 24.16
C MET A 36 -24.77 -1.24 23.92
N GLU A 37 -24.84 -0.08 24.57
CA GLU A 37 -23.79 0.96 24.47
C GLU A 37 -22.43 0.45 24.96
N LEU A 38 -22.40 -0.33 26.05
CA LEU A 38 -21.17 -0.95 26.52
C LEU A 38 -20.61 -1.93 25.50
N LYS A 39 -21.46 -2.73 24.85
CA LYS A 39 -21.04 -3.66 23.79
C LYS A 39 -20.42 -2.89 22.63
N ASP A 40 -21.09 -1.85 22.16
CA ASP A 40 -20.63 -1.03 21.03
C ASP A 40 -19.29 -0.33 21.37
N PHE A 41 -19.16 0.20 22.59
CA PHE A 41 -17.92 0.78 23.08
C PHE A 41 -16.75 -0.22 23.10
N LEU A 42 -17.00 -1.48 23.48
CA LEU A 42 -15.97 -2.52 23.45
C LEU A 42 -15.56 -2.88 22.02
N GLU A 43 -16.51 -2.94 21.08
CA GLU A 43 -16.23 -3.16 19.65
C GLU A 43 -15.39 -2.01 19.07
N ASP A 44 -15.72 -0.77 19.41
CA ASP A 44 -14.98 0.43 19.01
C ASP A 44 -13.53 0.43 19.54
N ILE A 45 -13.31 -0.02 20.78
CA ILE A 45 -11.95 -0.16 21.33
C ILE A 45 -11.13 -1.17 20.52
N VAL A 46 -11.73 -2.28 20.08
CA VAL A 46 -11.04 -3.30 19.28
C VAL A 46 -10.71 -2.76 17.89
N ALA A 47 -11.66 -2.08 17.25
CA ALA A 47 -11.45 -1.43 15.96
C ALA A 47 -10.33 -0.37 16.05
N PHE A 48 -10.35 0.45 17.10
CA PHE A 48 -9.34 1.46 17.37
C PHE A 48 -7.95 0.84 17.54
N ARG A 49 -7.81 -0.23 18.35
CA ARG A 49 -6.52 -0.92 18.53
C ARG A 49 -5.97 -1.46 17.21
N SER A 50 -6.84 -2.01 16.37
CA SER A 50 -6.45 -2.56 15.06
C SER A 50 -5.94 -1.45 14.14
N ALA A 51 -6.68 -0.33 14.05
CA ALA A 51 -6.27 0.83 13.27
C ALA A 51 -4.97 1.47 13.81
N PHE A 52 -4.85 1.57 15.13
CA PHE A 52 -3.67 2.12 15.80
C PHE A 52 -2.43 1.27 15.57
N THR A 53 -2.56 -0.06 15.52
CA THR A 53 -1.45 -0.95 15.19
C THR A 53 -0.89 -0.67 13.78
N ILE A 54 -1.76 -0.34 12.81
CA ILE A 54 -1.34 0.02 11.45
C ILE A 54 -0.60 1.37 11.45
N MET A 55 -1.09 2.35 12.23
CA MET A 55 -0.42 3.66 12.36
C MET A 55 0.95 3.58 13.06
N GLN A 56 1.17 2.55 13.88
CA GLN A 56 2.45 2.31 14.55
C GLN A 56 3.48 1.53 13.73
N ILE A 57 3.14 1.13 12.49
CA ILE A 57 4.12 0.48 11.61
C ILE A 57 5.26 1.48 11.39
N PRO A 58 6.51 1.13 11.78
CA PRO A 58 7.61 2.08 11.72
C PRO A 58 7.88 2.50 10.28
N HIS A 59 8.01 3.80 10.06
CA HIS A 59 8.47 4.33 8.79
C HIS A 59 9.90 3.83 8.51
N ILE A 60 10.16 3.48 7.25
CA ILE A 60 11.48 3.01 6.79
C ILE A 60 12.50 4.16 6.83
N ASP A 61 12.02 5.40 6.71
CA ASP A 61 12.84 6.61 6.71
C ASP A 61 13.09 7.14 8.12
N LYS A 62 14.23 7.82 8.28
CA LYS A 62 14.53 8.61 9.47
C LYS A 62 13.69 9.88 9.47
N GLU A 63 13.36 10.41 10.66
CA GLU A 63 12.56 11.64 10.82
C GLU A 63 13.13 12.88 10.09
N ASN A 64 14.43 12.89 9.75
CA ASN A 64 15.09 13.97 9.00
C ASN A 64 15.91 13.42 7.81
N ALA A 65 15.35 12.44 7.09
CA ALA A 65 16.02 11.90 5.90
C ALA A 65 16.21 12.99 4.84
N ALA A 66 17.42 13.10 4.29
CA ALA A 66 17.72 14.10 3.27
C ALA A 66 17.10 13.72 1.91
N GLU A 67 16.84 14.69 1.05
CA GLU A 67 16.47 14.37 -0.34
C GLU A 67 17.67 13.77 -1.09
N LEU A 68 17.44 12.65 -1.77
CA LEU A 68 18.41 12.05 -2.66
C LEU A 68 18.61 12.93 -3.89
N LYS A 69 19.86 13.33 -4.14
CA LYS A 69 20.22 14.09 -5.35
C LYS A 69 21.07 13.23 -6.27
N ILE A 70 20.53 12.90 -7.45
CA ILE A 70 21.28 12.15 -8.47
C ILE A 70 22.03 13.13 -9.37
N PHE A 71 23.33 12.88 -9.54
CA PHE A 71 24.22 13.61 -10.43
C PHE A 71 24.70 12.72 -11.59
N LYS A 72 25.15 11.51 -11.28
CA LYS A 72 25.69 10.55 -12.25
C LYS A 72 24.92 9.24 -12.25
N GLY A 73 24.33 8.84 -11.12
CA GLY A 73 23.63 7.57 -10.96
C GLY A 73 24.58 6.40 -10.72
N GLU A 74 25.70 6.62 -10.03
CA GLU A 74 26.56 5.53 -9.55
C GLU A 74 25.93 4.83 -8.34
N ILE A 75 25.96 3.50 -8.32
CA ILE A 75 25.37 2.69 -7.23
C ILE A 75 26.42 1.73 -6.68
N ILE A 76 26.62 1.74 -5.36
CA ILE A 76 27.58 0.87 -4.66
C ILE A 76 26.85 0.14 -3.53
N PHE A 77 26.81 -1.19 -3.61
CA PHE A 77 26.48 -2.06 -2.48
C PHE A 77 27.78 -2.38 -1.74
N LYS A 78 27.86 -2.01 -0.47
CA LYS A 78 29.07 -2.17 0.35
C LYS A 78 28.79 -3.10 1.52
N ASP A 79 29.43 -4.27 1.51
CA ASP A 79 29.38 -5.29 2.57
C ASP A 79 27.97 -5.69 3.00
N ILE A 80 27.05 -5.78 2.04
CA ILE A 80 25.63 -6.03 2.31
C ILE A 80 25.42 -7.45 2.82
N SER A 81 24.90 -7.55 4.04
CA SER A 81 24.42 -8.81 4.60
C SER A 81 22.94 -8.69 4.97
N PHE A 82 22.14 -9.60 4.42
CA PHE A 82 20.68 -9.55 4.51
C PHE A 82 20.07 -10.94 4.61
N ALA A 83 19.07 -11.05 5.49
CA ALA A 83 18.20 -12.20 5.67
C ALA A 83 16.77 -11.71 5.89
N TYR A 84 15.78 -12.47 5.41
CA TYR A 84 14.38 -12.24 5.78
C TYR A 84 14.15 -12.68 7.24
N LYS A 85 13.16 -12.10 7.94
CA LYS A 85 12.90 -12.28 9.39
C LYS A 85 12.92 -13.74 9.90
N GLU A 86 12.52 -14.70 9.06
CA GLU A 86 12.48 -16.14 9.41
C GLU A 86 13.19 -17.01 8.35
N GLY A 87 14.06 -16.39 7.52
CA GLY A 87 14.70 -17.04 6.39
C GLY A 87 16.20 -17.30 6.60
N SER A 88 16.76 -18.12 5.71
CA SER A 88 18.21 -18.21 5.55
C SER A 88 18.78 -16.88 5.04
N SER A 89 20.07 -16.65 5.34
CA SER A 89 20.82 -15.51 4.81
C SER A 89 20.77 -15.51 3.29
N VAL A 90 20.32 -14.41 2.68
CA VAL A 90 20.28 -14.24 1.24
C VAL A 90 21.63 -13.72 0.73
N PHE A 91 22.19 -12.73 1.42
CA PHE A 91 23.50 -12.16 1.13
C PHE A 91 24.39 -12.19 2.36
N GLN A 92 25.67 -12.47 2.14
CA GLN A 92 26.72 -12.43 3.16
C GLN A 92 27.89 -11.62 2.58
N SER A 93 28.05 -10.38 3.04
CA SER A 93 29.09 -9.44 2.58
C SER A 93 29.11 -9.20 1.06
N LEU A 94 27.93 -8.96 0.46
CA LEU A 94 27.82 -8.63 -0.95
C LEU A 94 28.44 -7.25 -1.23
N ASN A 95 29.38 -7.22 -2.17
CA ASN A 95 29.96 -6.00 -2.71
C ASN A 95 29.68 -5.93 -4.21
N LEU A 96 29.04 -4.85 -4.66
CA LEU A 96 28.71 -4.61 -6.06
C LEU A 96 28.84 -3.14 -6.39
N HIS A 97 29.52 -2.82 -7.49
CA HIS A 97 29.66 -1.47 -7.99
C HIS A 97 29.07 -1.40 -9.40
N ILE A 98 28.06 -0.55 -9.57
CA ILE A 98 27.42 -0.26 -10.85
C ILE A 98 27.78 1.18 -11.21
N LYS A 99 28.48 1.35 -12.33
CA LYS A 99 28.90 2.67 -12.79
C LYS A 99 27.72 3.43 -13.40
N ALA A 100 27.80 4.75 -13.35
CA ALA A 100 26.87 5.64 -14.03
C ALA A 100 26.70 5.27 -15.52
N GLY A 101 25.45 5.07 -15.94
CA GLY A 101 25.10 4.72 -17.32
C GLY A 101 25.38 3.26 -17.73
N GLU A 102 25.86 2.43 -16.81
CA GLU A 102 26.15 1.03 -17.08
C GLU A 102 24.87 0.19 -17.18
N LYS A 103 24.82 -0.72 -18.17
CA LYS A 103 23.72 -1.69 -18.30
C LYS A 103 24.15 -3.01 -17.70
N VAL A 104 23.59 -3.37 -16.55
CA VAL A 104 23.94 -4.59 -15.81
C VAL A 104 22.83 -5.62 -15.90
N GLY A 105 23.19 -6.86 -16.24
CA GLY A 105 22.29 -8.01 -16.21
C GLY A 105 22.58 -8.90 -15.01
N ILE A 106 21.58 -9.16 -14.16
CA ILE A 106 21.73 -10.03 -12.99
C ILE A 106 21.18 -11.42 -13.32
N VAL A 107 22.06 -12.42 -13.36
CA VAL A 107 21.72 -13.81 -13.67
C VAL A 107 21.96 -14.74 -12.49
N GLY A 108 21.20 -15.83 -12.40
CA GLY A 108 21.36 -16.84 -11.37
C GLY A 108 20.13 -17.73 -11.21
N HIS A 109 20.27 -18.83 -10.48
CA HIS A 109 19.18 -19.78 -10.18
C HIS A 109 18.04 -19.14 -9.39
N SER A 110 16.84 -19.72 -9.42
CA SER A 110 15.75 -19.27 -8.55
C SER A 110 16.20 -19.28 -7.09
N GLY A 111 15.86 -18.25 -6.32
CA GLY A 111 16.31 -18.09 -4.94
C GLY A 111 17.71 -17.47 -4.75
N SER A 112 18.45 -17.15 -5.83
CA SER A 112 19.79 -16.54 -5.74
C SER A 112 19.81 -15.07 -5.26
N GLY A 113 18.69 -14.53 -4.76
CA GLY A 113 18.61 -13.15 -4.27
C GLY A 113 18.41 -12.04 -5.31
N LYS A 114 18.18 -12.34 -6.60
CA LYS A 114 17.99 -11.32 -7.65
C LYS A 114 16.90 -10.29 -7.31
N SER A 115 15.70 -10.78 -6.97
CA SER A 115 14.58 -9.94 -6.58
C SER A 115 14.85 -9.21 -5.27
N THR A 116 15.63 -9.83 -4.37
CA THR A 116 16.06 -9.21 -3.10
C THR A 116 17.00 -8.04 -3.35
N LEU A 117 17.90 -8.11 -4.33
CA LEU A 117 18.77 -7.00 -4.70
C LEU A 117 17.96 -5.78 -5.16
N THR A 118 16.97 -5.99 -6.04
CA THR A 118 16.06 -4.93 -6.48
C THR A 118 15.24 -4.38 -5.30
N ALA A 119 14.76 -5.25 -4.41
CA ALA A 119 13.98 -4.82 -3.25
C ALA A 119 14.82 -4.00 -2.24
N LEU A 120 16.10 -4.32 -2.06
CA LEU A 120 17.02 -3.54 -1.23
C LEU A 120 17.32 -2.18 -1.87
N LEU A 121 17.53 -2.14 -3.19
CA LEU A 121 17.76 -0.88 -3.92
C LEU A 121 16.57 0.07 -3.85
N LEU A 122 15.35 -0.47 -3.92
CA LEU A 122 14.10 0.29 -3.78
C LEU A 122 13.77 0.66 -2.34
N LYS A 123 14.65 0.33 -1.38
CA LYS A 123 14.47 0.54 0.05
C LYS A 123 13.24 -0.14 0.65
N ASN A 124 12.69 -1.17 -0.01
CA ASN A 124 11.60 -1.99 0.54
C ASN A 124 12.03 -2.79 1.78
N PHE A 125 13.33 -3.06 1.91
CA PHE A 125 13.95 -3.65 3.08
C PHE A 125 15.25 -2.93 3.41
N LYS A 126 15.63 -2.98 4.69
CA LYS A 126 16.92 -2.50 5.18
C LYS A 126 17.86 -3.68 5.42
N ALA A 127 19.09 -3.60 4.92
CA ALA A 127 20.12 -4.58 5.23
C ALA A 127 20.51 -4.51 6.71
N GLY A 128 20.81 -5.66 7.31
CA GLY A 128 21.26 -5.70 8.71
C GLY A 128 22.68 -5.17 8.86
N ILE A 129 23.52 -5.41 7.86
CA ILE A 129 24.93 -4.96 7.79
C ILE A 129 25.18 -4.43 6.38
N GLY A 130 26.04 -3.41 6.30
CA GLY A 130 26.45 -2.78 5.05
C GLY A 130 25.59 -1.58 4.70
N ASP A 131 25.90 -0.98 3.56
CA ASP A 131 25.20 0.20 3.06
C ASP A 131 25.06 0.18 1.54
N ILE A 132 24.04 0.83 1.03
CA ILE A 132 23.85 1.08 -0.40
C ILE A 132 24.07 2.57 -0.62
N ILE A 133 25.00 2.91 -1.49
CA ILE A 133 25.41 4.28 -1.74
C ILE A 133 25.01 4.65 -3.17
N ILE A 134 24.30 5.78 -3.32
CA ILE A 134 23.95 6.37 -4.62
C ILE A 134 24.63 7.73 -4.71
N ASP A 135 25.52 7.92 -5.68
CA ASP A 135 26.28 9.18 -5.87
C ASP A 135 26.87 9.74 -4.55
N ASN A 136 27.58 8.90 -3.80
CA ASN A 136 28.18 9.19 -2.49
C ASN A 136 27.19 9.48 -1.33
N GLN A 137 25.90 9.24 -1.51
CA GLN A 137 24.89 9.39 -0.45
C GLN A 137 24.41 8.01 0.02
N SER A 138 24.32 7.80 1.34
CA SER A 138 23.75 6.58 1.90
C SER A 138 22.24 6.52 1.62
N LEU A 139 21.79 5.41 1.04
CA LEU A 139 20.38 5.14 0.76
C LEU A 139 19.52 5.14 2.04
N TYR A 140 20.11 4.74 3.17
CA TYR A 140 19.41 4.69 4.45
C TYR A 140 19.30 6.04 5.14
N ASP A 141 20.03 7.05 4.68
CA ASP A 141 19.97 8.43 5.16
C ASP A 141 19.11 9.35 4.28
N THR A 142 18.71 8.88 3.08
CA THR A 142 17.86 9.64 2.16
C THR A 142 16.39 9.25 2.26
N SER A 143 15.46 10.13 1.86
CA SER A 143 14.02 9.81 1.87
C SER A 143 13.64 8.80 0.79
N SER A 144 12.65 7.95 1.07
CA SER A 144 12.12 6.98 0.11
C SER A 144 11.40 7.66 -1.04
N ASP A 145 10.70 8.77 -0.79
CA ASP A 145 9.99 9.52 -1.83
C ASP A 145 10.95 10.06 -2.89
N SER A 146 12.04 10.73 -2.46
CA SER A 146 13.05 11.26 -3.39
C SER A 146 13.81 10.14 -4.13
N LEU A 147 13.95 8.95 -3.52
CA LEU A 147 14.49 7.77 -4.20
C LEU A 147 13.56 7.27 -5.31
N TRP A 148 12.26 7.14 -5.01
CA TRP A 148 11.28 6.59 -5.96
C TRP A 148 11.01 7.53 -7.14
N GLU A 149 11.13 8.84 -6.96
CA GLU A 149 11.08 9.81 -8.06
C GLU A 149 12.24 9.63 -9.07
N GLN A 150 13.35 9.05 -8.64
CA GLN A 150 14.56 8.90 -9.46
C GLN A 150 14.75 7.47 -10.02
N ILE A 151 13.90 6.52 -9.62
CA ILE A 151 14.01 5.12 -10.03
C ILE A 151 12.75 4.67 -10.76
N SER A 152 12.97 4.16 -11.96
CA SER A 152 11.97 3.49 -12.78
C SER A 152 12.01 1.96 -12.59
N LEU A 153 10.90 1.35 -12.17
CA LEU A 153 10.78 -0.10 -12.03
C LEU A 153 9.72 -0.66 -12.98
N ILE A 154 10.11 -1.58 -13.87
CA ILE A 154 9.16 -2.36 -14.68
C ILE A 154 8.98 -3.75 -14.04
N PRO A 155 7.82 -4.06 -13.43
CA PRO A 155 7.60 -5.35 -12.80
C PRO A 155 7.39 -6.48 -13.82
N GLN A 156 7.72 -7.71 -13.43
CA GLN A 156 7.49 -8.90 -14.29
C GLN A 156 5.99 -9.14 -14.55
N GLY A 157 5.12 -8.85 -13.57
CA GLY A 157 3.68 -8.94 -13.67
C GLY A 157 3.04 -7.56 -13.74
N ILE A 158 2.52 -7.20 -14.90
CA ILE A 158 1.92 -5.87 -15.11
C ILE A 158 0.44 -5.90 -14.80
N MET A 159 0.07 -5.13 -13.78
CA MET A 159 -1.31 -4.84 -13.45
C MET A 159 -1.72 -3.54 -14.13
N LEU A 160 -2.86 -3.57 -14.81
CA LEU A 160 -3.51 -2.38 -15.36
C LEU A 160 -4.77 -2.13 -14.55
N PHE A 161 -5.02 -0.85 -14.26
CA PHE A 161 -6.21 -0.45 -13.53
C PHE A 161 -7.44 -0.56 -14.42
N HIS A 162 -8.60 -0.80 -13.78
CA HIS A 162 -9.89 -0.81 -14.47
C HIS A 162 -10.34 0.61 -14.86
N ARG A 163 -9.68 1.17 -15.88
CA ARG A 163 -9.82 2.55 -16.37
C ARG A 163 -9.52 2.58 -17.88
N SER A 164 -9.64 3.76 -18.50
CA SER A 164 -9.30 3.90 -19.92
C SER A 164 -7.82 3.64 -20.19
N VAL A 165 -7.49 3.28 -21.44
CA VAL A 165 -6.11 3.12 -21.90
C VAL A 165 -5.29 4.37 -21.60
N GLY A 166 -5.81 5.55 -21.96
CA GLY A 166 -5.11 6.82 -21.75
C GLY A 166 -4.81 7.09 -20.27
N LYS A 167 -5.75 6.76 -19.37
CA LYS A 167 -5.55 6.90 -17.92
C LYS A 167 -4.56 5.89 -17.34
N ASN A 168 -4.42 4.71 -17.95
CA ASN A 168 -3.36 3.77 -17.58
C ASN A 168 -2.01 4.32 -18.02
N ILE A 169 -1.86 4.79 -19.27
CA ILE A 169 -0.59 5.33 -19.79
C ILE A 169 -0.15 6.56 -19.01
N GLY A 170 -1.06 7.51 -18.77
CA GLY A 170 -0.78 8.74 -18.02
C GLY A 170 -0.74 8.54 -16.50
N TYR A 171 -0.74 7.32 -15.98
CA TYR A 171 -0.79 7.06 -14.54
C TYR A 171 0.41 7.65 -13.78
N ALA A 172 1.59 7.65 -14.39
CA ALA A 172 2.85 8.05 -13.77
C ALA A 172 3.04 9.55 -13.62
N LYS A 173 2.31 10.33 -14.41
CA LYS A 173 2.41 11.79 -14.41
C LYS A 173 1.05 12.37 -14.06
N GLU A 174 0.99 13.02 -12.91
CA GLU A 174 -0.20 13.72 -12.51
C GLU A 174 -0.55 14.78 -13.57
N ASN A 175 -1.82 14.81 -13.99
CA ASN A 175 -2.33 15.71 -15.02
C ASN A 175 -1.65 15.59 -16.41
N ALA A 176 -1.21 14.39 -16.80
CA ALA A 176 -0.68 14.14 -18.15
C ALA A 176 -1.61 14.66 -19.26
N LEU A 177 -1.09 15.49 -20.16
CA LEU A 177 -1.86 16.06 -21.27
C LEU A 177 -2.10 14.98 -22.35
N PRO A 178 -3.19 15.08 -23.15
CA PRO A 178 -3.50 14.08 -24.18
C PRO A 178 -2.36 13.82 -25.18
N TRP A 179 -1.64 14.87 -25.57
CA TRP A 179 -0.51 14.77 -26.51
C TRP A 179 0.71 14.06 -25.89
N GLU A 180 0.91 14.19 -24.58
CA GLU A 180 1.99 13.49 -23.86
C GLU A 180 1.70 11.99 -23.81
N ILE A 181 0.45 11.63 -23.51
CA ILE A 181 -0.05 10.25 -23.52
C ILE A 181 0.14 9.64 -24.91
N GLU A 182 -0.19 10.38 -25.97
CA GLU A 182 -0.02 9.90 -27.35
C GLU A 182 1.44 9.71 -27.72
N ASN A 183 2.31 10.65 -27.37
CA ASN A 183 3.75 10.53 -27.62
C ASN A 183 4.36 9.35 -26.87
N ALA A 184 3.95 9.12 -25.62
CA ALA A 184 4.42 7.99 -24.84
C ALA A 184 3.92 6.66 -25.41
N ALA A 185 2.68 6.60 -25.90
CA ALA A 185 2.13 5.45 -26.62
C ALA A 185 2.87 5.15 -27.93
N LYS A 186 3.31 6.18 -28.66
CA LYS A 186 4.14 6.03 -29.87
C LYS A 186 5.53 5.52 -29.52
N ALA A 187 6.17 6.07 -28.48
CA ALA A 187 7.48 5.63 -28.01
C ALA A 187 7.48 4.15 -27.58
N ALA A 188 6.40 3.69 -26.95
CA ALA A 188 6.22 2.29 -26.57
C ALA A 188 5.69 1.38 -27.69
N ASN A 189 5.55 1.89 -28.92
CA ASN A 189 5.05 1.14 -30.08
C ASN A 189 3.69 0.44 -29.83
N ILE A 190 2.75 1.16 -29.21
CA ILE A 190 1.40 0.67 -28.92
C ILE A 190 0.29 1.56 -29.49
N HIS A 191 0.65 2.76 -29.98
CA HIS A 191 -0.30 3.73 -30.54
C HIS A 191 -1.21 3.14 -31.62
N GLU A 192 -0.66 2.44 -32.62
CA GLU A 192 -1.44 1.86 -33.72
C GLU A 192 -2.47 0.83 -33.22
N PHE A 193 -2.09 0.03 -32.21
CA PHE A 193 -3.02 -0.89 -31.59
C PHE A 193 -4.14 -0.14 -30.85
N ILE A 194 -3.81 0.94 -30.15
CA ILE A 194 -4.82 1.75 -29.45
C ILE A 194 -5.78 2.37 -30.45
N GLU A 195 -5.29 2.92 -31.56
CA GLU A 195 -6.12 3.48 -32.65
C GLU A 195 -7.04 2.43 -33.30
N SER A 196 -6.67 1.14 -33.25
CA SER A 196 -7.52 0.05 -33.75
C SER A 196 -8.70 -0.30 -32.84
N LEU A 197 -8.70 0.18 -31.58
CA LEU A 197 -9.77 -0.08 -30.62
C LEU A 197 -11.01 0.82 -30.90
N PRO A 198 -12.24 0.35 -30.63
CA PRO A 198 -13.47 1.09 -30.92
C PRO A 198 -13.52 2.50 -30.31
N GLU A 199 -13.00 2.65 -29.08
CA GLU A 199 -12.99 3.91 -28.33
C GLU A 199 -11.58 4.49 -28.17
N LYS A 200 -10.60 3.94 -28.91
CA LYS A 200 -9.20 4.39 -28.88
C LYS A 200 -8.64 4.50 -27.46
N TYR A 201 -8.11 5.66 -27.07
CA TYR A 201 -7.61 5.94 -25.72
C TYR A 201 -8.67 5.91 -24.62
N ASN A 202 -9.95 6.05 -24.96
CA ASN A 202 -11.05 5.98 -24.00
C ASN A 202 -11.49 4.55 -23.69
N THR A 203 -11.05 3.57 -24.50
CA THR A 203 -11.37 2.16 -24.30
C THR A 203 -11.02 1.70 -22.88
N ILE A 204 -11.98 1.11 -22.18
CA ILE A 204 -11.78 0.59 -20.82
C ILE A 204 -11.07 -0.77 -20.85
N ILE A 205 -9.98 -0.89 -20.08
CA ILE A 205 -9.23 -2.14 -19.87
C ILE A 205 -9.59 -2.70 -18.49
N GLY A 206 -9.58 -4.03 -18.31
CA GLY A 206 -9.74 -4.70 -17.02
C GLY A 206 -10.65 -5.91 -17.09
N GLU A 207 -11.14 -6.38 -15.94
CA GLU A 207 -11.90 -7.65 -15.82
C GLU A 207 -13.19 -7.68 -16.65
N ARG A 208 -13.81 -6.51 -16.89
CA ARG A 208 -14.97 -6.32 -17.78
C ARG A 208 -14.64 -5.59 -19.09
N GLY A 209 -13.37 -5.32 -19.36
CA GLY A 209 -12.90 -4.56 -20.53
C GLY A 209 -12.23 -5.44 -21.59
N VAL A 210 -11.49 -4.80 -22.50
CA VAL A 210 -10.72 -5.51 -23.54
C VAL A 210 -9.61 -6.35 -22.91
N LYS A 211 -9.55 -7.64 -23.27
CA LYS A 211 -8.45 -8.53 -22.88
C LYS A 211 -7.22 -8.22 -23.73
N LEU A 212 -6.14 -7.85 -23.06
CA LEU A 212 -4.85 -7.55 -23.68
C LEU A 212 -3.90 -8.74 -23.59
N SER A 213 -3.10 -8.94 -24.64
CA SER A 213 -1.96 -9.87 -24.60
C SER A 213 -0.92 -9.41 -23.57
N GLY A 214 -0.03 -10.33 -23.14
CA GLY A 214 1.06 -10.00 -22.23
C GLY A 214 1.96 -8.86 -22.74
N GLY A 215 2.33 -8.89 -24.03
CA GLY A 215 3.15 -7.85 -24.65
C GLY A 215 2.44 -6.50 -24.79
N GLN A 216 1.12 -6.50 -25.03
CA GLN A 216 0.35 -5.25 -25.04
C GLN A 216 0.26 -4.64 -23.65
N ARG A 217 0.04 -5.45 -22.61
CA ARG A 217 0.08 -4.97 -21.22
C ARG A 217 1.43 -4.37 -20.87
N GLN A 218 2.52 -5.02 -21.29
CA GLN A 218 3.87 -4.49 -21.16
C GLN A 218 4.05 -3.12 -21.80
N ARG A 219 3.62 -2.96 -23.04
CA ARG A 219 3.76 -1.68 -23.75
C ARG A 219 2.83 -0.58 -23.25
N ILE A 220 1.67 -0.91 -22.67
CA ILE A 220 0.79 0.10 -22.05
C ILE A 220 1.37 0.60 -20.72
N ALA A 221 2.00 -0.28 -19.94
CA ALA A 221 2.56 0.12 -18.64
C ALA A 221 3.99 0.68 -18.75
N CYS A 222 4.78 0.34 -19.76
CA CYS A 222 6.16 0.83 -19.93
C CYS A 222 6.27 2.38 -19.94
N PRO A 223 5.40 3.12 -20.66
CA PRO A 223 5.32 4.58 -20.57
C PRO A 223 5.10 5.16 -19.17
N CYS A 224 4.51 4.38 -18.26
CA CYS A 224 4.27 4.81 -16.89
C CYS A 224 5.53 4.73 -16.02
N TYR A 225 6.62 4.17 -16.55
CA TYR A 225 7.85 4.00 -15.78
C TYR A 225 9.01 4.74 -16.45
N SER A 226 8.75 5.61 -17.42
CA SER A 226 9.78 6.36 -18.16
C SER A 226 9.45 7.84 -18.13
#